data_AF-A0A3D2LA55-F1
#
_entry.id   AF-A0A3D2LA55-F1
#
_cell.length_a   1.000
_cell.length_b   1.000
_cell.length_c   1.000
_cell.angle_alpha   90.00
_cell.angle_beta   90.00
_cell.angle_gamma   90.00
#
_symmetry.space_group_name_H-M   'P 1'
#
loop_
_entity.id
_entity.type
_entity.pdbx_description
1 polymer ?
#
loop_
_entity_poly.entity_id
_entity_poly.type
_entity_poly.pdbx_seq_one_letter_code
_entity_poly.pdbx_strand_id
1 'polypeptide(L)'
;TGQQNYGDYANPEYDALLSQSNQQLDLQMRAEVFAAAEELMLEEYPITPMWFQVTKNMVDPELTGWEENAKDQHRSRFLCREGLSAE
;
A
#
# COMPACT_ATOMS: atom_id res chain seq x y z
N THR A 1 -5.31 0.75 -19.86
CA THR A 1 -5.76 0.47 -18.48
C THR A 1 -5.07 -0.77 -17.96
N GLY A 2 -4.59 -0.76 -16.70
CA GLY A 2 -3.86 -1.89 -16.10
C GLY A 2 -4.78 -3.06 -15.72
N GLN A 3 -4.23 -4.26 -15.56
CA GLN A 3 -4.99 -5.48 -15.21
C GLN A 3 -5.83 -5.37 -13.93
N GLN A 4 -5.49 -4.45 -13.03
CA GLN A 4 -6.15 -4.22 -11.74
C GLN A 4 -7.21 -3.11 -11.79
N ASN A 5 -7.50 -2.54 -12.96
CA ASN A 5 -8.52 -1.50 -13.11
C ASN A 5 -9.91 -2.11 -13.33
N TYR A 6 -10.56 -2.55 -12.26
CA TYR A 6 -11.89 -3.16 -12.33
C TYR A 6 -13.03 -2.18 -12.66
N GLY A 7 -12.82 -0.88 -12.46
CA GLY A 7 -13.81 0.16 -12.74
C GLY A 7 -13.76 0.69 -14.17
N ASP A 8 -12.85 0.16 -15.01
CA ASP A 8 -12.57 0.66 -16.37
C ASP A 8 -12.35 2.18 -16.45
N TYR A 9 -11.87 2.78 -15.36
CA TYR A 9 -11.61 4.21 -15.27
C TYR A 9 -10.51 4.62 -16.24
N ALA A 10 -10.76 5.69 -17.01
CA ALA A 10 -9.83 6.18 -18.02
C ALA A 10 -9.90 7.71 -18.09
N ASN A 11 -8.89 8.38 -17.53
CA ASN A 11 -8.74 9.83 -17.58
C ASN A 11 -7.29 10.18 -18.00
N PRO A 12 -7.08 10.83 -19.15
CA PRO A 12 -5.74 11.20 -19.63
C PRO A 12 -4.96 12.15 -18.71
N GLU A 13 -5.67 13.02 -17.98
CA GLU A 13 -5.05 13.96 -17.04
C GLU A 13 -4.55 13.22 -15.79
N TYR A 14 -5.36 12.30 -15.26
CA TYR A 14 -4.95 11.41 -14.17
C TYR A 14 -3.70 10.59 -14.55
N ASP A 15 -3.70 10.00 -15.74
CA ASP A 15 -2.55 9.24 -16.25
C ASP A 15 -1.29 10.12 -16.42
N ALA A 16 -1.45 11.39 -16.81
CA ALA A 16 -0.36 12.34 -16.91
C ALA A 16 0.24 12.69 -15.55
N LEU A 17 -0.59 12.94 -14.54
CA LEU A 17 -0.17 13.20 -13.15
C LEU A 17 0.59 12.00 -12.57
N LEU A 18 0.07 10.78 -12.79
CA LEU A 18 0.77 9.55 -12.39
C LEU A 18 2.13 9.41 -13.09
N SER A 19 2.21 9.67 -14.39
CA SER A 19 3.48 9.64 -15.14
C SER A 19 4.49 10.66 -14.62
N GLN A 20 4.05 11.87 -14.30
CA GLN A 20 4.88 12.92 -13.72
C GLN A 20 5.40 12.51 -12.33
N SER A 21 4.53 11.99 -11.47
CA SER A 21 4.90 11.54 -10.12
C SER A 21 5.97 10.44 -10.15
N ASN A 22 5.94 9.56 -11.16
CA ASN A 22 6.92 8.48 -11.33
C ASN A 22 8.30 8.96 -11.75
N GLN A 23 8.39 10.14 -12.37
CA GLN A 23 9.65 10.77 -12.78
C GLN A 23 10.22 11.71 -11.73
N GLN A 24 9.45 12.04 -10.68
CA GLN A 24 9.86 12.97 -9.64
C GLN A 24 10.72 12.26 -8.58
N LEU A 25 11.93 12.78 -8.36
CA LEU A 25 12.88 12.26 -7.36
C LEU A 25 12.72 12.90 -5.99
N ASP A 26 12.28 14.15 -5.95
CA ASP A 26 12.01 14.85 -4.70
C ASP A 26 10.71 14.32 -4.06
N LEU A 27 10.80 13.90 -2.81
CA LEU A 27 9.67 13.25 -2.13
C LEU A 27 8.51 14.20 -1.87
N GLN A 28 8.80 15.48 -1.59
CA GLN A 28 7.77 16.47 -1.29
C GLN A 28 6.99 16.82 -2.56
N MET A 29 7.70 17.13 -3.64
CA MET A 29 7.08 17.41 -4.94
C MET A 29 6.33 16.18 -5.47
N ARG A 30 6.84 14.96 -5.24
CA ARG A 30 6.14 13.74 -5.65
C ARG A 30 4.83 13.56 -4.89
N ALA A 31 4.84 13.83 -3.58
CA ALA A 31 3.64 13.76 -2.75
C ALA A 31 2.57 14.77 -3.19
N GLU A 32 2.97 16.00 -3.54
CA GLU A 32 2.07 17.04 -4.05
C GLU A 32 1.39 16.63 -5.37
N VAL A 33 2.16 16.04 -6.30
CA VAL A 33 1.60 15.54 -7.58
C VAL A 33 0.63 14.37 -7.34
N PHE A 34 0.93 13.47 -6.39
CA PHE A 34 0.01 12.40 -6.02
C PHE A 34 -1.28 12.92 -5.39
N ALA A 35 -1.20 13.95 -4.55
CA ALA A 35 -2.37 14.57 -3.95
C ALA A 35 -3.31 15.16 -5.01
N ALA A 36 -2.75 15.83 -6.03
CA ALA A 36 -3.52 16.35 -7.16
C ALA A 36 -4.19 15.23 -7.97
N ALA A 37 -3.51 14.10 -8.17
CA ALA A 37 -4.10 12.93 -8.84
C ALA A 37 -5.25 12.31 -8.02
N GLU A 38 -5.07 12.20 -6.70
CA GLU A 38 -6.11 11.71 -5.79
C GLU A 38 -7.34 12.62 -5.77
N GLU A 39 -7.16 13.94 -5.71
CA GLU A 39 -8.24 14.93 -5.75
C GLU A 39 -9.08 14.78 -7.02
N LEU A 40 -8.44 14.75 -8.20
CA LEU A 40 -9.12 14.52 -9.48
C LEU A 40 -9.91 13.20 -9.50
N MET A 41 -9.29 12.12 -9.01
CA MET A 41 -9.97 10.82 -8.95
C MET A 41 -11.18 10.85 -8.01
N LEU A 42 -11.09 11.51 -6.85
CA LEU A 42 -12.19 11.61 -5.90
C LEU A 42 -13.35 12.45 -6.43
N GLU A 43 -13.08 13.51 -7.21
CA GLU A 43 -14.11 14.33 -7.85
C GLU A 43 -14.93 13.58 -8.91
N GLU A 44 -14.32 12.62 -9.59
CA GLU A 44 -14.99 11.81 -10.63
C GLU A 44 -15.67 10.54 -10.09
N TYR A 45 -15.48 10.23 -8.79
CA TYR A 45 -16.07 9.09 -8.09
C TYR A 45 -16.00 7.73 -8.84
N PRO A 46 -14.87 7.32 -9.44
CA PRO A 46 -14.76 6.02 -10.11
C PRO A 46 -14.75 4.85 -9.12
N ILE A 47 -14.45 5.12 -7.85
CA ILE A 47 -14.55 4.19 -6.72
C ILE A 47 -15.25 4.87 -5.55
N THR A 48 -15.77 4.07 -4.61
CA THR A 48 -16.31 4.57 -3.34
C THR A 48 -15.48 4.00 -2.19
N PRO A 49 -14.44 4.71 -1.72
CA PRO A 49 -13.65 4.28 -0.57
C PRO A 49 -14.54 4.23 0.68
N MET A 50 -14.47 3.13 1.44
CA MET A 50 -15.33 2.93 2.62
C MET A 50 -14.54 3.00 3.93
N TRP A 51 -13.32 2.43 3.98
CA TRP A 51 -12.44 2.48 5.15
C TRP A 51 -10.99 2.22 4.75
N PHE A 52 -10.06 2.61 5.63
CA PHE A 52 -8.67 2.16 5.59
C PHE A 52 -8.53 0.91 6.46
N GLN A 53 -7.90 -0.14 5.94
CA GLN A 53 -7.68 -1.36 6.70
C GLN A 53 -6.64 -1.13 7.79
N VAL A 54 -6.94 -1.61 8.99
CA VAL A 54 -5.98 -1.70 10.09
C VAL A 54 -5.65 -3.16 10.34
N THR A 55 -4.36 -3.46 10.42
CA THR A 55 -3.89 -4.78 10.80
C THR A 55 -4.06 -4.99 12.29
N LYS A 56 -4.60 -6.16 12.67
CA LYS A 56 -4.68 -6.60 14.06
C LYS A 56 -4.27 -8.06 14.12
N ASN A 57 -3.14 -8.33 14.74
CA ASN A 57 -2.60 -9.69 14.91
C ASN A 57 -2.65 -10.08 16.38
N MET A 58 -3.12 -11.29 16.66
CA MET A 58 -2.98 -11.91 17.98
C MET A 58 -1.71 -12.75 17.97
N VAL A 59 -0.69 -12.28 18.71
CA VAL A 59 0.65 -12.89 18.71
C VAL A 59 0.91 -13.51 20.06
N ASP A 60 1.46 -14.71 20.02
CA ASP A 60 1.91 -15.41 21.22
C ASP A 60 3.09 -14.65 21.86
N PRO A 61 3.06 -14.32 23.17
CA PRO A 61 4.14 -13.59 23.83
C PRO A 61 5.51 -14.28 23.79
N GLU A 62 5.56 -15.60 23.58
CA GLU A 62 6.81 -16.36 23.47
C GLU A 62 7.42 -16.32 22.06
N LEU A 63 6.69 -15.80 21.07
CA LEU A 63 7.17 -15.71 19.70
C LEU A 63 8.12 -14.52 19.56
N THR A 64 9.36 -14.80 19.18
CA THR A 64 10.39 -13.78 18.94
C THR A 64 10.58 -13.53 17.45
N GLY A 65 11.07 -12.35 17.10
CA GLY A 65 11.30 -11.93 15.70
C GLY A 65 10.03 -11.55 14.92
N TRP A 66 8.87 -11.52 15.60
CA TRP A 66 7.68 -10.86 15.09
C TRP A 66 7.77 -9.36 15.33
N GLU A 67 7.53 -8.56 14.28
CA GLU A 67 7.51 -7.09 14.35
C GLU A 67 6.44 -6.54 13.40
N GLU A 68 5.76 -5.47 13.83
CA GLU A 68 4.80 -4.78 12.97
C GLU A 68 5.48 -4.12 11.76
N ASN A 69 4.84 -4.22 10.60
CA ASN A 69 5.31 -3.57 9.38
C ASN A 69 4.14 -3.09 8.53
N ALA A 70 4.36 -2.05 7.73
CA ALA A 70 3.33 -1.41 6.92
C ALA A 70 2.68 -2.33 5.87
N LYS A 71 3.33 -3.45 5.52
CA LYS A 71 2.79 -4.45 4.58
C LYS A 71 2.09 -5.62 5.27
N ASP A 72 2.15 -5.69 6.60
CA ASP A 72 1.69 -6.81 7.41
C ASP A 72 2.23 -8.17 6.93
N GLN A 73 3.50 -8.20 6.51
CA GLN A 73 4.16 -9.40 6.02
C GLN A 73 5.15 -9.93 7.06
N HIS A 74 4.80 -11.03 7.73
CA HIS A 74 5.62 -11.67 8.76
C HIS A 74 6.19 -12.99 8.23
N ARG A 75 7.42 -12.97 7.72
CA ARG A 75 8.00 -14.18 7.10
C ARG A 75 8.46 -15.16 8.16
N SER A 76 8.06 -16.43 8.03
CA SER A 76 8.41 -17.51 8.96
C SER A 76 9.90 -17.66 9.24
N ARG A 77 10.77 -17.36 8.26
CA ARG A 77 12.24 -17.39 8.42
C ARG A 77 12.79 -16.47 9.53
N PHE A 78 12.02 -15.46 9.94
CA PHE A 78 12.40 -14.51 10.97
C PHE A 78 11.69 -14.77 12.30
N LEU A 79 10.75 -15.72 12.33
CA LEU A 79 10.01 -16.07 13.54
C LEU A 79 10.73 -17.18 14.28
N CYS A 80 10.94 -16.99 15.58
CA CYS A 80 11.67 -17.92 16.44
C CYS A 80 10.85 -18.22 17.70
N ARG A 81 10.94 -19.45 18.19
CA ARG A 81 10.37 -19.88 19.47
C ARG A 81 11.31 -20.85 20.14
N GLU A 82 11.36 -20.83 21.46
CA GLU A 82 12.05 -21.86 22.21
C GLU A 82 11.44 -23.24 21.88
N GLY A 83 12.28 -24.20 21.47
CA GLY A 83 11.85 -25.54 21.06
C GLY A 83 11.48 -25.73 19.58
N LEU A 84 11.45 -24.67 18.75
CA LEU A 84 11.35 -24.82 17.29
C LEU A 84 12.74 -25.09 16.70
N SER A 85 13.12 -26.36 16.53
CA SER A 85 14.28 -26.72 15.72
C SER A 85 13.90 -26.73 14.24
N ALA A 86 14.69 -26.06 13.40
CA ALA A 86 14.68 -26.33 11.97
C ALA A 86 15.30 -27.73 11.76
N GLU A 87 14.48 -28.69 11.32
CA GLU A 87 14.98 -29.97 10.78
C GLU A 87 15.70 -29.75 9.45
#